data_AF-A0A9D5VKB9-F1
#
_entry.id   AF-A0A9D5VKB9-F1
#
_cell.length_a   1.000
_cell.length_b   1.000
_cell.length_c   1.000
_cell.angle_alpha   90.00
_cell.angle_beta   90.00
_cell.angle_gamma   90.00
#
_symmetry.space_group_name_H-M   'P 1'
#
loop_
_entity.id
_entity.type
_entity.pdbx_description
1 polymer ?
#
loop_
_entity_poly.entity_id
_entity_poly.type
_entity_poly.pdbx_seq_one_letter_code
_entity_poly.pdbx_strand_id
1 'polypeptide(L)' 'MSDVTFNDVENAYKRLSVYLRPTPLLTHEEYPSYFFKAENLQPMHAFKIRGALNTLLAYKESHVNYPSEAVAFSSG' A
#
# COMPACT_ATOMS: atom_id res chain seq x y z
N MET A 1 -3.79 -19.86 -8.87
CA MET A 1 -3.44 -18.45 -8.63
C MET A 1 -2.13 -18.18 -9.34
N SER A 2 -2.02 -17.08 -10.08
CA SER A 2 -0.73 -16.62 -10.61
C SER A 2 0.08 -15.97 -9.50
N ASP A 3 1.39 -16.12 -9.55
CA ASP A 3 2.29 -15.45 -8.62
C ASP A 3 2.26 -13.93 -8.81
N VAL A 4 2.49 -13.19 -7.72
CA VAL A 4 2.67 -11.74 -7.76
C VAL A 4 4.06 -11.44 -8.32
N THR A 5 4.10 -10.60 -9.35
CA THR A 5 5.33 -10.18 -10.02
C THR A 5 5.76 -8.78 -9.60
N PHE A 6 6.99 -8.40 -9.94
CA PHE A 6 7.46 -7.04 -9.73
C PHE A 6 6.60 -5.99 -10.46
N ASN A 7 6.13 -6.32 -11.67
CA ASN A 7 5.26 -5.44 -12.46
C ASN A 7 3.93 -5.14 -11.74
N ASP A 8 3.40 -6.10 -10.95
CA ASP A 8 2.21 -5.86 -10.13
C ASP A 8 2.45 -4.82 -9.04
N VAL A 9 3.66 -4.80 -8.47
CA VAL A 9 4.11 -3.82 -7.48
C VAL A 9 4.27 -2.44 -8.13
N GLU A 10 4.86 -2.36 -9.32
CA GLU A 10 5.00 -1.09 -10.06
C GLU A 10 3.63 -0.50 -10.43
N ASN A 11 2.70 -1.34 -10.86
CA ASN A 11 1.33 -0.89 -11.16
C ASN A 11 0.60 -0.45 -9.90
N ALA A 12 0.76 -1.16 -8.78
CA ALA A 12 0.24 -0.72 -7.50
C ALA A 12 0.82 0.64 -7.07
N TYR A 13 2.12 0.87 -7.26
CA TYR A 13 2.75 2.16 -6.97
C TYR A 13 2.10 3.29 -7.78
N LYS A 14 1.90 3.09 -9.09
CA LYS A 14 1.23 4.08 -9.96
C LYS A 14 -0.18 4.41 -9.45
N ARG A 15 -1.00 3.40 -9.17
CA ARG A 15 -2.37 3.57 -8.61
C ARG A 15 -2.38 4.36 -7.31
N LEU A 16 -1.48 4.00 -6.39
CA LEU A 16 -1.48 4.51 -5.02
C LEU A 16 -0.88 5.91 -4.90
N SER A 17 0.02 6.29 -5.80
CA SER A 17 0.78 7.56 -5.73
C SER A 17 -0.10 8.82 -5.68
N VAL A 18 -1.33 8.75 -6.20
CA VAL A 18 -2.31 9.85 -6.16
C VAL A 18 -2.93 10.02 -4.77
N TYR A 19 -2.98 8.94 -3.97
CA TYR A 19 -3.71 8.89 -2.70
C TYR A 19 -2.79 8.83 -1.48
N LEU A 20 -1.65 8.15 -1.60
CA LEU A 20 -0.74 7.84 -0.50
C LEU A 20 0.62 8.50 -0.74
N ARG A 21 1.04 9.33 0.21
CA ARG A 21 2.37 9.95 0.16
C ARG A 21 3.46 8.93 0.51
N PRO A 22 4.67 9.07 -0.04
CA PRO A 22 5.82 8.31 0.42
C PRO A 22 6.09 8.59 1.91
N THR A 23 6.20 7.54 2.71
CA THR A 23 6.70 7.65 4.08
C THR A 23 8.21 7.90 4.08
N PRO A 24 8.77 8.57 5.09
CA PRO A 24 10.20 8.85 5.13
C PRO A 24 11.01 7.56 5.38
N LEU A 25 12.28 7.61 4.98
CA LEU A 25 13.31 6.73 5.50
C LEU A 25 13.99 7.44 6.66
N LEU A 26 13.91 6.87 7.85
CA LEU A 26 14.55 7.39 9.04
C LEU A 26 15.88 6.67 9.24
N THR A 27 16.85 7.36 9.82
CA THR A 27 18.12 6.80 10.26
C THR A 27 18.29 7.10 11.75
N HIS A 28 19.17 6.35 12.40
CA HIS A 28 19.49 6.56 13.81
C HIS A 28 21.00 6.46 14.00
N GLU A 29 21.58 7.32 14.84
CA GLU A 29 23.05 7.43 15.01
C GLU A 29 23.65 6.14 15.58
N GLU A 30 22.96 5.47 16.51
CA GLU A 30 23.38 4.17 17.06
C GLU A 30 23.22 3.01 16.06
N TYR A 31 22.45 3.19 14.98
CA TYR A 31 22.17 2.17 13.96
C TYR A 31 22.47 2.72 12.55
N PRO A 32 23.71 3.16 12.28
CA PRO A 32 24.02 3.97 11.10
C PRO A 32 23.89 3.21 9.77
N SER A 33 23.90 1.88 9.81
CA SER A 33 23.73 1.01 8.63
C SER A 33 22.27 0.64 8.35
N TYR A 34 21.32 1.10 9.17
CA TYR A 34 19.91 0.75 9.05
C TYR A 34 19.09 1.96 8.58
N PHE A 35 18.16 1.68 7.67
CA PHE A 35 17.16 2.63 7.21
C PHE A 35 15.77 2.12 7.59
N PHE A 36 15.02 2.91 8.35
CA PHE A 36 13.69 2.56 8.82
C PHE A 36 12.65 3.19 7.90
N LYS A 37 11.90 2.35 7.17
CA LYS A 37 10.76 2.80 6.38
C LYS A 37 9.55 3.01 7.30
N ALA A 38 9.25 4.27 7.62
CA ALA A 38 8.30 4.63 8.67
C ALA A 38 6.81 4.49 8.25
N GLU A 39 6.35 3.26 8.00
CA GLU A 39 4.96 2.98 7.61
C GLU A 39 3.92 3.26 8.72
N ASN A 40 4.36 3.43 9.97
CA ASN A 40 3.55 3.98 11.05
C ASN A 40 3.09 5.43 10.81
N LEU A 41 3.70 6.12 9.85
CA LEU A 41 3.32 7.47 9.41
C LEU A 41 2.45 7.49 8.14
N GLN A 42 2.11 6.33 7.57
CA GLN A 42 1.10 6.23 6.52
C GLN A 42 -0.30 6.42 7.15
N PRO A 43 -1.35 6.86 6.41
CA PRO A 43 -2.72 6.88 6.92
C PRO A 43 -3.12 5.53 7.52
N MET A 44 -3.91 5.58 8.58
CA MET A 44 -4.24 4.43 9.43
C MET A 44 -3.04 3.84 10.20
N HIS A 45 -1.91 4.56 10.26
CA HIS A 45 -0.72 4.22 11.04
C HIS A 45 -0.09 2.85 10.73
N ALA A 46 -0.29 2.35 9.50
CA ALA A 46 0.24 1.06 9.07
C ALA A 46 0.38 0.98 7.55
N PHE A 47 1.21 0.03 7.08
CA PHE A 47 1.39 -0.25 5.66
C PHE A 47 0.13 -0.83 4.98
N LYS A 48 -0.80 -1.40 5.77
CA LYS A 48 -1.95 -2.18 5.27
C LYS A 48 -2.89 -1.38 4.37
N ILE A 49 -2.97 -0.06 4.54
CA ILE A 49 -3.78 0.80 3.67
C ILE A 49 -3.37 0.71 2.20
N ARG A 50 -2.08 0.46 1.93
CA ARG A 50 -1.57 0.28 0.56
C ARG A 50 -2.24 -0.90 -0.13
N GLY A 51 -2.31 -2.05 0.55
CA GLY A 51 -2.94 -3.25 0.01
C GLY A 51 -4.44 -3.07 -0.17
N ALA A 52 -5.14 -2.60 0.87
CA ALA A 52 -6.58 -2.40 0.84
C ALA A 52 -7.01 -1.44 -0.27
N LEU A 53 -6.35 -0.27 -0.38
CA LEU A 53 -6.66 0.71 -1.40
C LEU A 53 -6.31 0.21 -2.80
N ASN A 54 -5.17 -0.47 -2.95
CA ASN A 54 -4.77 -1.05 -4.23
C ASN A 54 -5.81 -2.05 -4.76
N THR A 55 -6.37 -2.89 -3.88
CA THR A 55 -7.41 -3.86 -4.24
C THR A 55 -8.67 -3.15 -4.78
N LEU A 56 -9.17 -2.14 -4.07
CA LEU A 56 -10.38 -1.41 -4.48
C LEU A 56 -10.17 -0.62 -5.77
N LEU A 57 -8.99 -0.01 -5.95
CA LEU A 57 -8.65 0.72 -7.18
C LEU A 57 -8.45 -0.21 -8.37
N ALA A 58 -7.73 -1.33 -8.19
CA ALA A 58 -7.55 -2.33 -9.26
C ALA A 58 -8.89 -2.94 -9.70
N TYR A 59 -9.84 -3.14 -8.77
CA TYR A 59 -11.20 -3.53 -9.12
C TYR A 59 -11.85 -2.50 -10.05
N LYS A 60 -11.80 -1.21 -9.68
CA LYS A 60 -12.35 -0.13 -10.51
C LYS A 60 -11.65 0.04 -11.86
N GLU A 61 -10.38 -0.32 -12.01
CA GLU A 61 -9.74 -0.31 -13.34
C GLU A 61 -10.35 -1.34 -14.29
N SER A 62 -10.84 -2.46 -13.74
CA SER A 62 -11.43 -3.55 -14.50
C SER A 62 -12.96 -3.46 -14.62
N HIS A 63 -13.60 -2.50 -13.95
CA HIS A 63 -15.05 -2.37 -13.85
C HIS A 63 -15.49 -0.90 -13.95
N VAL A 64 -16.68 -0.64 -14.49
CA VAL A 64 -17.19 0.73 -14.65
C VAL A 64 -17.33 1.46 -13.28
N ASN A 65 -17.63 0.72 -12.22
CA ASN A 65 -17.89 1.24 -10.88
C ASN A 65 -17.00 0.58 -9.82
N TYR A 66 -16.89 1.22 -8.66
CA TYR A 66 -16.39 0.57 -7.44
C TYR A 66 -17.27 -0.63 -7.05
N PRO A 67 -16.74 -1.58 -6.26
CA PRO A 67 -17.60 -2.63 -5.71
C PRO A 67 -18.69 -1.98 -4.84
N SER A 68 -19.92 -2.48 -4.95
CA SER A 68 -21.05 -2.00 -4.13
C SER A 68 -20.82 -2.26 -2.65
N GLU A 69 -20.14 -3.36 -2.33
CA GLU A 69 -19.82 -3.80 -0.99
C GLU A 69 -18.43 -4.47 -0.97
N ALA A 70 -17.71 -4.32 0.13
CA ALA A 70 -16.45 -5.02 0.38
C ALA A 70 -16.41 -5.48 1.83
N VAL A 71 -15.99 -6.73 2.06
CA VAL A 71 -15.87 -7.32 3.39
C VAL A 71 -14.42 -7.78 3.59
N ALA A 72 -13.89 -7.52 4.78
CA ALA A 72 -12.58 -8.00 5.21
C ALA A 72 -12.64 -8.44 6.68
N PHE A 73 -11.86 -9.47 7.02
CA PHE A 73 -11.58 -9.85 8.40
C PHE A 73 -10.10 -9.62 8.65
N SER A 74 -9.78 -8.98 9.78
CA SER A 74 -8.40 -8.65 10.16
C SER A 74 -8.31 -8.60 11.67
N SER A 75 -7.18 -8.98 12.23
CA SER A 75 -6.86 -8.81 13.65
C SER A 75 -6.55 -7.36 14.04
N GLY A 76 -6.44 -6.46 13.06
CA GLY A 76 -5.77 -5.16 13.20
C GLY A 76 -4.41 -5.15 12.53
#